data_AF-A0A524FHY5-F1
#
_entry.id   AF-A0A524FHY5-F1
#
_cell.length_a   1.000
_cell.length_b   1.000
_cell.length_c   1.000
_cell.angle_alpha   90.00
_cell.angle_beta   90.00
_cell.angle_gamma   90.00
#
_symmetry.space_group_name_H-M   'P 1'
#
loop_
_entity.id
_entity.type
_entity.pdbx_description
1 polymer ?
#
loop_
_entity_poly.entity_id
_entity_poly.type
_entity_poly.pdbx_seq_one_letter_code
_entity_poly.pdbx_strand_id
1 'polypeptide(L)'
;MGYCKECGAKVTDEQRFCEQCGAELKKPEEKKEPITTKSESYTPQEGGLFDLSRNYYLIHERAWDMGFGEIYDERGVQIGRMNRIIFSVRRRVELQEMDGTVLATIHGKIITARGAQDLKDAEGNHIARIKRKILTFFKQKFFLEEPISKTRWYEAEGDFMGWSFNIYSVPDRKLVA
;
A
#
# COMPACT_ATOMS: atom_id res chain seq x y z
N MET A 1 -1.08 34.07 29.66
CA MET A 1 -0.34 34.63 30.83
C MET A 1 -0.78 33.89 32.08
N GLY A 2 -0.09 32.79 32.40
CA GLY A 2 -0.38 31.98 33.58
C GLY A 2 0.60 32.23 34.73
N TYR A 3 0.27 31.70 35.90
CA TYR A 3 1.18 31.60 37.04
C TYR A 3 1.30 30.12 37.45
N CYS A 4 2.49 29.69 37.84
CA CYS A 4 2.75 28.35 38.33
C CYS A 4 2.00 28.10 39.64
N LYS A 5 1.28 26.98 39.76
CA LYS A 5 0.52 26.63 40.96
C LYS A 5 1.39 26.24 42.16
N GLU A 6 2.62 25.81 41.90
CA GLU A 6 3.54 25.33 42.95
C GLU A 6 4.40 26.45 43.57
N CYS A 7 4.74 27.48 42.81
CA CYS A 7 5.65 28.55 43.29
C CYS A 7 5.18 29.98 43.01
N GLY A 8 4.07 30.17 42.30
CA GLY A 8 3.55 31.49 41.95
C GLY A 8 4.36 32.25 40.90
N ALA A 9 5.40 31.65 40.31
CA ALA A 9 6.18 32.27 39.25
C ALA A 9 5.34 32.51 37.99
N LYS A 10 5.66 33.57 37.25
CA LYS A 10 4.98 33.91 35.99
C LYS A 10 5.44 32.93 34.90
N VAL A 11 4.50 32.31 34.20
CA VAL A 11 4.78 31.30 33.16
C VAL A 11 4.14 31.72 31.83
N THR A 12 4.81 31.37 30.74
CA THR A 12 4.31 31.55 29.37
C THR A 12 3.52 30.32 28.94
N ASP A 13 2.55 30.49 28.03
CA ASP A 13 1.58 29.45 27.68
C ASP A 13 2.22 28.28 26.85
N GLU A 14 3.50 28.42 26.48
CA GLU A 14 4.28 27.47 25.68
C GLU A 14 5.30 26.65 26.51
N GLN A 15 5.51 27.01 27.79
CA GLN A 15 6.47 26.37 28.68
C GLN A 15 5.92 25.04 29.24
N ARG A 16 6.69 23.95 29.10
CA ARG A 16 6.32 22.61 29.61
C ARG A 16 6.64 22.42 31.10
N PHE A 17 7.61 23.16 31.62
CA PHE A 17 8.06 23.09 33.01
C PHE A 17 8.31 24.50 33.53
N CYS A 18 8.06 24.72 34.81
CA CYS A 18 8.37 25.97 35.48
C CYS A 18 9.88 26.09 35.66
N GLU A 19 10.49 27.12 35.09
CA GLU A 19 11.94 27.37 35.17
C GLU A 19 12.41 27.71 36.60
N GLN A 20 11.49 28.10 37.49
CA GLN A 20 11.82 28.53 38.85
C GLN A 20 11.76 27.40 39.89
N CYS A 21 10.89 26.40 39.71
CA CYS A 21 10.71 25.30 40.68
C CYS A 21 10.73 23.90 40.06
N GLY A 22 10.82 23.78 38.74
CA GLY A 22 10.81 22.50 38.02
C GLY A 22 9.45 21.84 37.88
N ALA A 23 8.37 22.45 38.39
CA ALA A 23 7.02 21.87 38.31
C ALA A 23 6.53 21.74 36.86
N GLU A 24 5.93 20.60 36.52
CA GLU A 24 5.38 20.34 35.19
C GLU A 24 4.10 21.18 34.96
N LEU A 25 4.08 21.93 33.86
CA LEU A 25 2.95 22.75 33.44
C LEU A 25 2.21 21.98 32.34
N LYS A 26 0.93 21.66 32.57
CA LYS A 26 0.10 20.98 31.56
C LYS A 26 0.02 21.86 30.31
N LYS A 27 0.71 21.45 29.24
CA LYS A 27 0.59 22.04 27.90
C LYS A 27 -0.89 21.98 27.47
N PRO A 28 -1.46 23.01 26.82
CA PRO A 28 -2.63 22.81 26.00
C PRO A 28 -2.26 21.79 24.93
N GLU A 29 -2.88 20.61 24.99
CA GLU A 29 -2.77 19.62 23.92
C GLU A 29 -3.19 20.33 22.63
N GLU A 30 -2.21 20.68 21.79
CA GLU A 30 -2.46 20.83 20.37
C GLU A 30 -3.15 19.54 19.96
N LYS A 31 -4.45 19.65 19.66
CA LYS A 31 -5.20 18.65 18.94
C LYS A 31 -4.42 18.32 17.68
N LYS A 32 -3.50 17.36 17.77
CA LYS A 32 -3.30 16.42 16.68
C LYS A 32 -4.64 15.74 16.60
N GLU A 33 -5.43 16.18 15.62
CA GLU A 33 -6.64 15.47 15.28
C GLU A 33 -6.28 13.99 15.23
N PRO A 34 -6.93 13.13 16.02
CA PRO A 34 -6.87 11.72 15.73
C PRO A 34 -7.29 11.62 14.27
N ILE A 35 -6.43 11.06 13.41
CA ILE A 35 -6.83 10.55 12.10
C ILE A 35 -7.80 9.43 12.46
N THR A 36 -9.02 9.86 12.72
CA THR A 36 -10.13 9.05 13.13
C THR A 36 -10.50 8.37 11.86
N THR A 37 -10.20 7.07 11.81
CA THR A 37 -10.75 6.12 10.88
C THR A 37 -12.26 6.34 10.84
N LYS A 38 -12.71 7.21 9.93
CA LYS A 38 -14.10 7.32 9.55
C LYS A 38 -14.41 6.04 8.79
N SER A 39 -14.84 5.04 9.55
CA SER A 39 -15.80 4.05 9.08
C SER A 39 -17.12 4.76 8.77
N GLU A 40 -17.09 5.64 7.77
CA GLU A 40 -18.31 6.07 7.08
C GLU A 40 -18.46 5.08 5.92
N SER A 41 -19.60 4.42 5.89
CA SER A 41 -19.99 3.37 4.94
C SER A 41 -19.49 3.68 3.52
N TYR A 42 -18.41 3.01 3.11
CA TYR A 42 -17.94 2.98 1.74
C TYR A 42 -19.02 2.29 0.91
N THR A 43 -19.76 3.08 0.16
CA THR A 43 -20.45 2.58 -1.03
C THR A 43 -19.49 2.85 -2.18
N PRO A 44 -19.10 1.85 -2.99
CA PRO A 44 -18.29 2.09 -4.18
C PRO A 44 -19.15 2.85 -5.19
N GLN A 45 -19.32 4.16 -4.99
CA GLN A 45 -20.24 4.97 -5.80
C GLN A 45 -19.61 5.34 -7.14
N GLU A 46 -18.29 5.25 -7.30
CA GLU A 46 -17.60 5.43 -8.58
C GLU A 46 -16.30 4.60 -8.62
N GLY A 47 -16.43 3.30 -8.91
CA GLY A 47 -15.30 2.41 -9.16
C GLY A 47 -14.53 1.97 -7.92
N GLY A 48 -14.60 0.68 -7.55
CA GLY A 48 -13.71 0.10 -6.52
C GLY A 48 -12.27 -0.07 -7.02
N LEU A 49 -11.32 -0.48 -6.19
CA LEU A 49 -9.89 -0.67 -6.48
C LEU A 49 -9.57 -1.39 -7.81
N PHE A 50 -10.44 -2.30 -8.28
CA PHE A 50 -10.28 -3.03 -9.55
C PHE A 50 -11.27 -2.61 -10.64
N ASP A 51 -11.54 -1.31 -10.77
CA ASP A 51 -12.34 -0.78 -11.89
C ASP A 51 -11.56 -0.86 -13.21
N LEU A 52 -12.18 -1.50 -14.21
CA LEU A 52 -11.63 -1.69 -15.56
C LEU A 52 -11.59 -0.39 -16.37
N SER A 53 -12.31 0.64 -15.96
CA SER A 53 -12.32 1.94 -16.65
C SER A 53 -11.09 2.80 -16.35
N ARG A 54 -10.25 2.41 -15.38
CA ARG A 54 -9.06 3.17 -15.00
C ARG A 54 -7.91 2.97 -15.97
N ASN A 55 -7.24 4.08 -16.26
CA ASN A 55 -6.09 4.09 -17.16
C ASN A 55 -4.79 3.70 -16.45
N TYR A 56 -4.57 4.17 -15.20
CA TYR A 56 -3.37 3.84 -14.43
C TYR A 56 -3.61 3.95 -12.92
N TYR A 57 -2.69 3.37 -12.16
CA TYR A 57 -2.69 3.39 -10.70
C TYR A 57 -1.39 4.00 -10.19
N LEU A 58 -1.44 4.85 -9.18
CA LEU A 58 -0.24 5.30 -8.47
C LEU A 58 -0.15 4.58 -7.13
N ILE A 59 1.01 4.00 -6.86
CA ILE A 59 1.30 3.32 -5.60
C ILE A 59 2.33 4.15 -4.85
N HIS A 60 1.94 4.71 -3.70
CA HIS A 60 2.87 5.38 -2.81
C HIS A 60 3.38 4.40 -1.76
N GLU A 61 4.56 3.84 -1.99
CA GLU A 61 5.20 2.96 -1.01
C GLU A 61 5.76 3.76 0.17
N ARG A 62 5.24 3.52 1.37
CA ARG A 62 5.72 4.21 2.59
C ARG A 62 7.07 3.67 3.09
N ALA A 63 7.49 2.49 2.60
CA ALA A 63 8.75 1.88 2.95
C ALA A 63 9.28 1.02 1.78
N TRP A 64 10.42 1.46 1.21
CA TRP A 64 11.25 0.82 0.18
C TRP A 64 11.00 -0.68 -0.07
N ASP A 65 10.18 -1.03 -1.08
CA ASP A 65 9.94 -2.41 -1.54
C ASP A 65 9.42 -3.35 -0.42
N MET A 66 8.82 -2.76 0.62
CA MET A 66 8.27 -3.52 1.74
C MET A 66 6.84 -3.98 1.50
N GLY A 67 6.20 -3.64 0.38
CA GLY A 67 4.82 -4.08 0.09
C GLY A 67 3.77 -3.42 1.00
N PHE A 68 4.05 -2.18 1.42
CA PHE A 68 3.11 -1.32 2.14
C PHE A 68 2.96 -0.01 1.38
N GLY A 69 1.73 0.41 1.14
CA GLY A 69 1.47 1.69 0.48
C GLY A 69 -0.02 1.99 0.31
N GLU A 70 -0.35 3.23 -0.03
CA GLU A 70 -1.69 3.55 -0.51
C GLU A 70 -1.74 3.53 -2.04
N ILE A 71 -2.92 3.24 -2.57
CA ILE A 71 -3.18 3.13 -4.00
C ILE A 71 -4.12 4.26 -4.38
N TYR A 72 -3.75 5.03 -5.39
CA TYR A 72 -4.47 6.19 -5.88
C TYR A 72 -4.87 6.00 -7.34
N ASP A 73 -6.01 6.60 -7.72
CA ASP A 73 -6.47 6.70 -9.10
C ASP A 73 -5.77 7.84 -9.88
N GLU A 74 -6.11 8.01 -11.15
CA GLU A 74 -5.60 9.07 -12.02
C GLU A 74 -5.93 10.49 -11.53
N ARG A 75 -6.96 10.65 -10.71
CA ARG A 75 -7.36 11.94 -10.10
C ARG A 75 -6.60 12.21 -8.80
N GLY A 76 -5.77 11.28 -8.35
CA GLY A 76 -5.07 11.35 -7.07
C GLY A 76 -5.96 11.04 -5.87
N VAL A 77 -7.13 10.43 -6.09
CA VAL A 77 -8.03 9.97 -5.02
C VAL A 77 -7.54 8.62 -4.52
N GLN A 78 -7.44 8.47 -3.21
CA GLN A 78 -7.10 7.19 -2.60
C GLN A 78 -8.26 6.20 -2.78
N ILE A 79 -7.99 5.08 -3.43
CA ILE A 79 -8.98 4.03 -3.76
C ILE A 79 -8.70 2.71 -3.05
N GLY A 80 -7.53 2.57 -2.42
CA GLY A 80 -7.22 1.38 -1.66
C GLY A 80 -5.88 1.45 -0.98
N ARG A 81 -5.46 0.30 -0.47
CA ARG A 81 -4.20 0.13 0.26
C ARG A 81 -3.61 -1.23 0.00
N MET A 82 -2.29 -1.25 -0.03
CA MET A 82 -1.48 -2.44 -0.03
C MET A 82 -0.97 -2.69 1.39
N ASN A 83 -1.34 -3.82 1.98
CA ASN A 83 -0.97 -4.18 3.35
C ASN A 83 -0.19 -5.50 3.36
N ARG A 84 1.05 -5.49 3.86
CA ARG A 84 1.85 -6.71 4.00
C ARG A 84 1.76 -7.28 5.41
N ILE A 85 1.64 -8.60 5.49
CA ILE A 85 1.72 -9.33 6.75
C ILE A 85 3.17 -9.79 6.95
N ILE A 86 3.91 -9.10 7.82
CA ILE A 86 5.37 -9.28 8.04
C ILE A 86 5.67 -10.55 8.86
N PHE A 87 4.79 -10.93 9.78
CA PHE A 87 5.08 -11.98 10.78
C PHE A 87 4.91 -13.42 10.27
N SER A 88 4.73 -13.63 8.96
CA SER A 88 4.51 -14.96 8.40
C SER A 88 5.74 -15.48 7.63
N VAL A 89 5.98 -16.79 7.72
CA VAL A 89 6.93 -17.57 6.89
C VAL A 89 6.49 -17.61 5.41
N ARG A 90 5.46 -16.86 5.01
CA ARG A 90 4.96 -16.75 3.64
C ARG A 90 4.57 -15.30 3.38
N ARG A 91 5.52 -14.48 2.92
CA ARG A 91 5.32 -13.06 2.60
C ARG A 91 3.98 -12.86 1.86
N ARG A 92 2.98 -12.32 2.55
CA ARG A 92 1.61 -12.11 2.03
C ARG A 92 1.38 -10.61 1.93
N VAL A 93 0.91 -10.18 0.76
CA VAL A 93 0.46 -8.82 0.51
C VAL A 93 -1.03 -8.88 0.23
N GLU A 94 -1.79 -8.02 0.89
CA GLU A 94 -3.24 -7.89 0.75
C GLU A 94 -3.57 -6.58 0.06
N LEU A 95 -4.38 -6.65 -0.98
CA LEU A 95 -4.94 -5.51 -1.67
C LEU A 95 -6.33 -5.27 -1.07
N GLN A 96 -6.47 -4.13 -0.40
CA GLN A 96 -7.66 -3.77 0.35
C GLN A 96 -8.30 -2.50 -0.21
N GLU A 97 -9.62 -2.46 -0.19
CA GLU A 97 -10.43 -1.28 -0.42
C GLU A 97 -10.30 -0.28 0.75
N MET A 98 -10.92 0.90 0.59
CA MET A 98 -10.90 1.97 1.59
C MET A 98 -11.58 1.58 2.92
N ASP A 99 -12.54 0.65 2.87
CA ASP A 99 -13.21 0.06 4.04
C ASP A 99 -12.40 -1.04 4.73
N GLY A 100 -11.26 -1.45 4.15
CA GLY A 100 -10.45 -2.56 4.63
C GLY A 100 -10.87 -3.93 4.08
N THR A 101 -11.87 -4.00 3.20
CA THR A 101 -12.27 -5.24 2.51
C THR A 101 -11.12 -5.74 1.65
N VAL A 102 -10.70 -6.98 1.87
CA VAL A 102 -9.64 -7.62 1.09
C VAL A 102 -10.23 -8.12 -0.23
N LEU A 103 -9.75 -7.62 -1.36
CA LEU A 103 -10.20 -8.07 -2.67
C LEU A 103 -9.30 -9.12 -3.30
N ALA A 104 -7.99 -9.02 -3.07
CA ALA A 104 -7.02 -9.95 -3.60
C ALA A 104 -5.81 -10.07 -2.69
N THR A 105 -5.14 -11.22 -2.77
CA THR A 105 -3.93 -11.48 -1.99
C THR A 105 -2.81 -12.06 -2.86
N ILE A 106 -1.61 -11.53 -2.66
CA ILE A 106 -0.40 -11.96 -3.35
C ILE A 106 0.45 -12.76 -2.36
N HIS A 107 0.67 -14.03 -2.65
CA HIS A 107 1.41 -14.96 -1.82
C HIS A 107 2.80 -15.23 -2.38
N GLY A 108 3.85 -14.80 -1.67
CA GLY A 108 5.24 -15.14 -1.96
C GLY A 108 5.64 -16.50 -1.39
N LYS A 109 6.21 -17.38 -2.23
CA LYS A 109 6.81 -18.65 -1.77
C LYS A 109 8.23 -18.39 -1.27
N ILE A 110 8.54 -18.79 -0.04
CA ILE A 110 9.86 -18.54 0.56
C ILE A 110 10.96 -19.51 0.04
N ILE A 111 10.63 -20.68 -0.52
CA ILE A 111 11.66 -21.73 -0.71
C ILE A 111 11.81 -22.29 -2.15
N THR A 112 10.80 -22.32 -3.03
CA THR A 112 10.87 -23.19 -4.24
C THR A 112 10.79 -22.52 -5.61
N ALA A 113 10.62 -21.21 -5.71
CA ALA A 113 10.74 -20.51 -7.00
C ALA A 113 11.12 -19.06 -6.75
N ARG A 114 12.43 -18.75 -6.80
CA ARG A 114 12.89 -17.36 -6.82
C ARG A 114 12.12 -16.65 -7.95
N GLY A 115 11.23 -15.73 -7.59
CA GLY A 115 10.49 -14.90 -8.54
C GLY A 115 9.08 -15.33 -8.94
N ALA A 116 8.48 -16.39 -8.37
CA ALA A 116 7.06 -16.70 -8.62
C ALA A 116 6.17 -16.45 -7.38
N GLN A 117 5.10 -15.68 -7.58
CA GLN A 117 4.07 -15.34 -6.59
C GLN A 117 2.70 -15.84 -7.08
N ASP A 118 1.84 -16.30 -6.17
CA ASP A 118 0.47 -16.70 -6.54
C ASP A 118 -0.49 -15.52 -6.23
N LEU A 119 -1.36 -15.19 -7.19
CA LEU A 119 -2.43 -14.22 -7.04
C LEU A 119 -3.73 -14.97 -6.71
N LYS A 120 -4.38 -14.55 -5.63
CA LYS A 120 -5.61 -15.15 -5.12
C LYS A 120 -6.71 -14.11 -4.98
N ASP A 121 -7.96 -14.54 -5.10
CA ASP A 121 -9.13 -13.73 -4.77
C ASP A 121 -9.30 -13.56 -3.24
N ALA A 122 -10.35 -12.86 -2.84
CA ALA A 122 -10.75 -12.66 -1.45
C ALA A 122 -11.00 -13.98 -0.69
N GLU A 123 -11.52 -15.00 -1.38
CA GLU A 123 -11.85 -16.32 -0.84
C GLU A 123 -10.62 -17.24 -0.74
N GLY A 124 -9.52 -16.89 -1.40
CA GLY A 124 -8.27 -17.64 -1.43
C GLY A 124 -8.10 -18.57 -2.64
N ASN A 125 -9.05 -18.58 -3.59
CA ASN A 125 -8.95 -19.31 -4.84
C ASN A 125 -7.84 -18.74 -5.72
N HIS A 126 -7.17 -19.59 -6.50
CA HIS A 126 -6.05 -19.18 -7.34
C HIS A 126 -6.55 -18.54 -8.64
N ILE A 127 -6.32 -17.25 -8.82
CA ILE A 127 -6.63 -16.53 -10.06
C ILE A 127 -5.49 -16.74 -11.06
N ALA A 128 -4.26 -16.47 -10.65
CA ALA A 128 -3.11 -16.46 -11.53
C ALA A 128 -1.79 -16.67 -10.78
N ARG A 129 -0.71 -16.82 -11.53
CA ARG A 129 0.66 -16.83 -11.04
C ARG A 129 1.46 -15.70 -11.68
N ILE A 130 2.09 -14.88 -10.84
CA ILE A 130 2.97 -13.80 -11.26
C ILE A 130 4.40 -14.34 -11.26
N LYS A 131 5.11 -14.24 -12.39
CA LYS A 131 6.48 -14.73 -12.54
C LYS A 131 7.42 -13.64 -13.04
N ARG A 132 8.48 -13.36 -12.28
CA ARG A 132 9.54 -12.42 -12.67
C ARG A 132 10.59 -13.09 -13.56
N LYS A 133 11.02 -12.41 -14.63
CA LYS A 133 12.20 -12.79 -15.42
C LYS A 133 13.45 -12.27 -14.72
N ILE A 134 14.24 -13.16 -14.13
CA ILE A 134 15.41 -12.80 -13.30
C ILE A 134 16.64 -12.39 -14.13
N LEU A 135 16.70 -12.76 -15.41
CA LEU A 135 17.91 -12.64 -16.26
C LEU A 135 17.99 -11.40 -17.18
N THR A 136 17.13 -10.38 -17.00
CA THR A 136 17.23 -9.14 -17.79
C THR A 136 17.97 -8.05 -16.99
N PHE A 137 19.27 -7.87 -17.26
CA PHE A 137 20.13 -6.88 -16.59
C PHE A 137 19.72 -5.40 -16.80
N PHE A 138 18.72 -5.10 -17.64
CA PHE A 138 18.35 -3.74 -18.00
C PHE A 138 16.84 -3.42 -17.92
N LYS A 139 15.96 -4.42 -17.77
CA LYS A 139 14.50 -4.19 -17.71
C LYS A 139 13.80 -5.22 -16.83
N GLN A 140 12.96 -4.73 -15.91
CA GLN A 140 12.13 -5.61 -15.10
C GLN A 140 11.00 -6.18 -15.96
N LYS A 141 10.85 -7.51 -15.98
CA LYS A 141 9.78 -8.18 -16.75
C LYS A 141 9.02 -9.15 -15.87
N PHE A 142 7.70 -9.08 -15.92
CA PHE A 142 6.80 -9.97 -15.20
C PHE A 142 5.81 -10.62 -16.17
N PHE A 143 5.40 -11.85 -15.88
CA PHE A 143 4.40 -12.59 -16.61
C PHE A 143 3.26 -12.96 -15.69
N LEU A 144 2.02 -12.78 -16.16
CA LEU A 144 0.83 -13.34 -15.54
C LEU A 144 0.47 -14.65 -16.25
N GLU A 145 0.57 -15.75 -15.52
CA GLU A 145 0.39 -17.12 -16.01
C GLU A 145 -0.84 -17.77 -15.37
N GLU A 146 -1.55 -18.58 -16.15
CA GLU A 146 -2.61 -19.43 -15.61
C GLU A 146 -2.03 -20.46 -14.62
N PRO A 147 -2.68 -20.74 -13.48
CA PRO A 147 -2.11 -21.59 -12.43
C PRO A 147 -1.77 -23.02 -12.87
N ILE A 148 -2.60 -23.61 -13.75
CA ILE A 148 -2.52 -25.01 -14.16
C ILE A 148 -1.74 -25.15 -15.48
N SER A 149 -2.22 -24.52 -16.56
CA SER A 149 -1.65 -24.67 -17.90
C SER A 149 -0.32 -23.93 -18.09
N LYS A 150 -0.01 -22.95 -17.22
CA LYS A 150 1.11 -22.01 -17.35
C LYS A 150 1.08 -21.18 -18.65
N THR A 151 -0.08 -21.09 -19.30
CA THR A 151 -0.30 -20.19 -20.42
C THR A 151 -0.17 -18.74 -19.93
N ARG A 152 0.54 -17.90 -20.67
CA ARG A 152 0.73 -16.49 -20.31
C ARG A 152 -0.40 -15.65 -20.88
N TRP A 153 -1.06 -14.89 -20.03
CA TRP A 153 -2.11 -13.95 -20.44
C TRP A 153 -1.55 -12.56 -20.67
N TYR A 154 -0.70 -12.09 -19.75
CA TYR A 154 -0.15 -10.74 -19.79
C TYR A 154 1.36 -10.72 -19.52
N GLU A 155 2.04 -9.75 -20.13
CA GLU A 155 3.44 -9.41 -19.88
C GLU A 155 3.52 -7.96 -19.39
N ALA A 156 4.12 -7.73 -18.23
CA ALA A 156 4.43 -6.38 -17.75
C ALA A 156 5.92 -6.09 -17.99
N GLU A 157 6.21 -5.02 -18.73
CA GLU A 157 7.55 -4.53 -18.99
C GLU A 157 7.77 -3.22 -18.23
N GLY A 158 8.69 -3.27 -17.26
CA GLY A 158 9.11 -2.13 -16.47
C GLY A 158 10.19 -1.30 -17.15
N ASP A 159 10.28 -0.04 -16.77
CA ASP A 159 11.43 0.80 -17.06
C ASP A 159 12.71 0.30 -16.36
N PHE A 160 13.83 1.00 -16.59
CA PHE A 160 15.13 0.63 -16.02
C PHE A 160 15.15 0.70 -14.49
N MET A 161 14.44 1.67 -13.89
CA MET A 161 14.38 1.87 -12.44
C MET A 161 13.36 0.92 -11.77
N GLY A 162 12.43 0.36 -12.53
CA GLY A 162 11.33 -0.46 -12.02
C GLY A 162 10.21 0.33 -11.36
N TRP A 163 10.00 1.60 -11.74
CA TRP A 163 8.97 2.46 -11.14
C TRP A 163 7.70 2.51 -11.97
N SER A 164 7.82 2.38 -13.28
CA SER A 164 6.69 2.36 -14.21
C SER A 164 6.67 1.06 -15.01
N PHE A 165 5.47 0.57 -15.29
CA PHE A 165 5.24 -0.68 -16.02
C PHE A 165 4.20 -0.47 -17.10
N ASN A 166 4.46 -1.04 -18.28
CA ASN A 166 3.47 -1.18 -19.35
C ASN A 166 3.04 -2.65 -19.41
N ILE A 167 1.74 -2.89 -19.53
CA ILE A 167 1.12 -4.22 -19.55
C ILE A 167 0.63 -4.53 -20.95
N TYR A 168 1.07 -5.66 -21.48
CA TYR A 168 0.74 -6.15 -22.81
C TYR A 168 -0.06 -7.45 -22.72
N SER A 169 -1.09 -7.58 -23.54
CA SER A 169 -1.75 -8.87 -23.81
C SER A 169 -0.78 -9.76 -24.60
N VAL A 170 -0.54 -11.00 -24.16
CA VAL A 170 0.43 -11.90 -24.81
C VAL A 170 -0.01 -12.40 -26.19
N PRO A 171 -1.27 -12.79 -26.42
CA PRO A 171 -1.73 -13.24 -27.74
C PRO A 171 -1.49 -12.22 -28.86
N ASP A 172 -1.82 -10.95 -28.62
CA ASP A 172 -1.82 -9.91 -29.66
C ASP A 172 -0.72 -8.86 -29.49
N ARG A 173 0.05 -8.93 -28.40
CA ARG A 173 1.04 -7.92 -27.97
C ARG A 173 0.48 -6.49 -27.90
N LYS A 174 -0.84 -6.35 -27.70
CA LYS A 174 -1.52 -5.07 -27.57
C LYS A 174 -1.27 -4.49 -26.18
N LEU A 175 -0.95 -3.19 -26.09
CA LEU A 175 -0.88 -2.45 -24.83
C LEU A 175 -2.28 -2.37 -24.21
N VAL A 176 -2.37 -2.72 -22.92
CA VAL A 176 -3.64 -2.80 -22.16
C VAL A 176 -3.66 -1.79 -21.02
N ALA A 177 -2.52 -1.55 -20.38
CA ALA A 177 -2.34 -0.58 -19.31
C ALA A 177 -0.88 -0.12 -19.22
#